data_AF-A0A519QLJ9-F1
#
_entry.id   AF-A0A519QLJ9-F1
#
_cell.length_a   1.000
_cell.length_b   1.000
_cell.length_c   1.000
_cell.angle_alpha   90.00
_cell.angle_beta   90.00
_cell.angle_gamma   90.00
#
_symmetry.space_group_name_H-M   'P 1'
#
loop_
_entity.id
_entity.type
_entity.pdbx_description
1 polymer ?
#
loop_
_entity_poly.entity_id
_entity_poly.type
_entity_poly.pdbx_seq_one_letter_code
_entity_poly.pdbx_strand_id
1 'polypeptide(L)'
;MDGSSSEMATGSDAAHISAPGMHIDAKDDQASVRLPGLRVEADGDRASVRIAGFQIRADDHGAAAQSSTGSSAPATPTPPPTNQGGVTINARDDATEVRTRAGGEAVRMTYVLTNNQASAAGWRMVGYEARGPAGGPLVVATVRAKSERVDPVFRDAKRLVSLNVGD
;
A
#
# COMPACT_ATOMS: atom_id res chain seq x y z
N MET A 1 -44.22 -24.23 40.12
CA MET A 1 -44.76 -23.08 39.36
C MET A 1 -43.58 -22.36 38.77
N ASP A 2 -43.72 -22.06 37.48
CA ASP A 2 -42.67 -21.84 36.48
C ASP A 2 -41.60 -20.80 36.78
N GLY A 3 -40.42 -21.09 36.23
CA GLY A 3 -39.38 -20.11 35.98
C GLY A 3 -39.73 -19.21 34.79
N SER A 4 -39.13 -18.02 34.79
CA SER A 4 -38.98 -17.20 33.60
C SER A 4 -37.78 -16.30 33.80
N SER A 5 -36.60 -16.85 33.55
CA SER A 5 -35.41 -16.09 33.17
C SER A 5 -35.63 -15.58 31.75
N SER A 6 -36.03 -14.31 31.62
CA SER A 6 -36.10 -13.62 30.34
C SER A 6 -34.67 -13.23 29.93
N GLU A 7 -34.01 -14.09 29.15
CA GLU A 7 -32.87 -13.69 28.33
C GLU A 7 -33.35 -12.64 27.32
N MET A 8 -32.94 -11.38 27.51
CA MET A 8 -33.21 -10.32 26.54
C MET A 8 -32.35 -10.58 25.29
N ALA A 9 -33.03 -10.71 24.16
CA ALA A 9 -32.43 -10.86 22.84
C ALA A 9 -31.41 -9.73 22.58
N THR A 10 -30.16 -10.11 22.34
CA THR A 10 -29.16 -9.24 21.71
C THR A 10 -29.63 -8.97 20.28
N GLY A 11 -30.24 -7.81 20.05
CA GLY A 11 -30.54 -7.36 18.69
C GLY A 11 -29.24 -7.26 17.91
N SER A 12 -29.13 -8.02 16.82
CA SER A 12 -27.98 -7.94 15.91
C SER A 12 -27.92 -6.54 15.32
N ASP A 13 -26.82 -5.83 15.53
CA ASP A 13 -26.60 -4.49 15.00
C ASP A 13 -26.42 -4.61 13.48
N ALA A 14 -27.38 -4.10 12.70
CA ALA A 14 -27.39 -4.21 11.25
C ALA A 14 -27.88 -2.92 10.59
N ALA A 15 -27.19 -2.50 9.54
CA ALA A 15 -27.55 -1.36 8.69
C ALA A 15 -27.59 -1.81 7.23
N HIS A 16 -28.66 -1.42 6.52
CA HIS A 16 -28.81 -1.67 5.09
C HIS A 16 -29.29 -0.39 4.40
N ILE A 17 -28.56 0.05 3.37
CA ILE A 17 -28.89 1.21 2.55
C ILE A 17 -28.75 0.82 1.09
N SER A 18 -29.85 0.94 0.35
CA SER A 18 -29.88 0.73 -1.10
C SER A 18 -30.39 2.00 -1.79
N ALA A 19 -29.53 2.61 -2.61
CA ALA A 19 -29.86 3.75 -3.45
C ALA A 19 -29.26 3.54 -4.86
N PRO A 20 -29.72 4.24 -5.90
CA PRO A 20 -29.15 4.09 -7.24
C PRO A 20 -27.63 4.33 -7.25
N GLY A 21 -26.87 3.29 -7.62
CA GLY A 21 -25.41 3.32 -7.65
C GLY A 21 -24.70 3.21 -6.28
N MET A 22 -25.44 3.07 -5.17
CA MET A 22 -24.91 2.96 -3.82
C MET A 22 -25.54 1.77 -3.09
N HIS A 23 -24.69 0.88 -2.58
CA HIS A 23 -25.11 -0.22 -1.72
C HIS A 23 -24.23 -0.24 -0.47
N ILE A 24 -24.85 -0.25 0.71
CA ILE A 24 -24.17 -0.35 1.99
C ILE A 24 -24.88 -1.43 2.80
N ASP A 25 -24.11 -2.42 3.25
CA ASP A 25 -24.53 -3.38 4.25
C ASP A 25 -23.52 -3.37 5.38
N ALA A 26 -24.00 -3.34 6.61
CA ALA A 26 -23.21 -3.66 7.78
C ALA A 26 -24.03 -4.59 8.64
N LYS A 27 -23.41 -5.66 9.12
CA LYS A 27 -24.03 -6.61 10.03
C LYS A 27 -22.95 -7.26 10.86
N ASP A 28 -23.09 -7.19 12.18
CA ASP A 28 -22.09 -7.74 13.11
C ASP A 28 -20.69 -7.18 12.75
N ASP A 29 -19.72 -8.05 12.49
CA ASP A 29 -18.35 -7.66 12.12
C ASP A 29 -18.13 -7.55 10.59
N GLN A 30 -19.20 -7.62 9.80
CA GLN A 30 -19.12 -7.58 8.34
C GLN A 30 -19.67 -6.26 7.80
N ALA A 31 -18.93 -5.62 6.90
CA ALA A 31 -19.41 -4.44 6.20
C ALA A 31 -19.04 -4.47 4.71
N SER A 32 -19.95 -4.05 3.85
CA SER A 32 -19.73 -3.90 2.42
C SER A 32 -20.26 -2.56 1.95
N VAL A 33 -19.42 -1.77 1.30
CA VAL A 33 -19.78 -0.49 0.70
C VAL A 33 -19.41 -0.53 -0.77
N ARG A 34 -20.38 -0.27 -1.63
CA ARG A 34 -20.20 -0.24 -3.09
C ARG A 34 -20.74 1.07 -3.60
N LEU A 35 -19.82 1.92 -4.05
CA LEU A 35 -20.11 3.18 -4.75
C LEU A 35 -19.43 3.13 -6.13
N PRO A 36 -19.77 4.02 -7.07
CA PRO A 36 -19.06 4.11 -8.33
C PRO A 36 -17.58 4.43 -8.08
N GLY A 37 -16.68 3.55 -8.53
CA GLY A 37 -15.23 3.72 -8.37
C GLY A 37 -14.66 3.46 -6.97
N LEU A 38 -15.50 3.18 -5.96
CA LEU A 38 -15.10 2.84 -4.60
C LEU A 38 -15.75 1.53 -4.14
N ARG A 39 -14.95 0.65 -3.58
CA ARG A 39 -15.40 -0.56 -2.89
C ARG A 39 -14.71 -0.66 -1.54
N VAL A 40 -15.47 -0.92 -0.49
CA VAL A 40 -14.96 -1.27 0.83
C VAL A 40 -15.59 -2.58 1.24
N GLU A 41 -14.77 -3.49 1.75
CA GLU A 41 -15.19 -4.78 2.31
C GLU A 41 -14.46 -4.95 3.64
N ALA A 42 -15.19 -5.22 4.72
CA ALA A 42 -14.66 -5.54 6.03
C ALA A 42 -15.30 -6.85 6.53
N ASP A 43 -14.50 -7.70 7.16
CA ASP A 43 -14.87 -9.01 7.68
C ASP A 43 -13.99 -9.34 8.89
N GLY A 44 -14.50 -9.03 10.09
CA GLY A 44 -13.73 -9.12 11.33
C GLY A 44 -12.56 -8.14 11.32
N ASP A 45 -11.36 -8.66 11.58
CA ASP A 45 -10.13 -7.87 11.61
C ASP A 45 -9.60 -7.50 10.21
N ARG A 46 -10.22 -8.02 9.13
CA ARG A 46 -9.77 -7.79 7.75
C ARG A 46 -10.57 -6.69 7.09
N ALA A 47 -9.89 -5.79 6.42
CA ALA A 47 -10.51 -4.76 5.59
C ALA A 47 -9.82 -4.67 4.22
N SER A 48 -10.59 -4.41 3.18
CA SER A 48 -10.08 -4.07 1.86
C SER A 48 -10.81 -2.87 1.29
N VAL A 49 -10.04 -1.91 0.76
CA VAL A 49 -10.55 -0.72 0.11
C VAL A 49 -9.99 -0.68 -1.31
N ARG A 50 -10.84 -0.46 -2.30
CA ARG A 50 -10.44 -0.25 -3.69
C ARG A 50 -11.01 1.05 -4.19
N ILE A 51 -10.14 1.96 -4.62
CA ILE A 51 -10.50 3.28 -5.15
C ILE A 51 -9.76 3.48 -6.45
N ALA A 52 -10.47 3.61 -7.58
CA ALA A 52 -9.86 4.04 -8.85
C ALA A 52 -8.49 3.40 -9.22
N GLY A 53 -8.33 2.08 -9.03
CA GLY A 53 -7.07 1.35 -9.33
C GLY A 53 -6.07 1.26 -8.17
N PHE A 54 -6.33 1.96 -7.07
CA PHE A 54 -5.63 1.80 -5.79
C PHE A 54 -6.31 0.72 -4.96
N GLN A 55 -5.54 -0.14 -4.31
CA GLN A 55 -6.03 -1.15 -3.37
C GLN A 55 -5.31 -1.02 -2.03
N ILE A 56 -6.06 -0.98 -0.95
CA ILE A 56 -5.58 -1.08 0.42
C ILE A 56 -6.17 -2.35 1.01
N ARG A 57 -5.35 -3.11 1.75
CA ARG A 57 -5.74 -4.27 2.54
C ARG A 57 -5.19 -4.08 3.94
N ALA A 58 -5.95 -4.44 4.95
CA ALA A 58 -5.52 -4.45 6.34
C ALA A 58 -6.03 -5.72 7.01
N ASP A 59 -5.26 -6.20 7.98
CA ASP A 59 -5.57 -7.30 8.87
C ASP A 59 -5.03 -6.98 10.28
N ASP A 60 -5.17 -7.92 11.20
CA ASP A 60 -4.69 -7.85 12.59
C ASP A 60 -3.17 -7.65 12.72
N HIS A 61 -2.42 -8.00 11.68
CA HIS A 61 -0.96 -7.99 11.67
C HIS A 61 -0.35 -6.85 10.82
N GLY A 62 -1.19 -6.06 10.15
CA GLY A 62 -0.73 -4.88 9.42
C GLY A 62 -1.61 -4.43 8.28
N ALA A 63 -1.00 -3.67 7.36
CA ALA A 63 -1.68 -3.11 6.22
C ALA A 63 -0.79 -3.08 4.97
N ALA A 64 -1.35 -3.41 3.81
CA ALA A 64 -0.71 -3.31 2.52
C ALA A 64 -1.48 -2.35 1.60
N ALA A 65 -0.81 -1.35 1.04
CA ALA A 65 -1.35 -0.46 0.01
C ALA A 65 -0.61 -0.65 -1.30
N GLN A 66 -1.35 -0.73 -2.39
CA GLN A 66 -0.82 -1.00 -3.73
C GLN A 66 -1.46 -0.06 -4.74
N SER A 67 -0.62 0.55 -5.57
CA SER A 67 -1.00 1.32 -6.75
C SER A 67 -0.27 0.73 -7.94
N SER A 68 -1.00 0.14 -8.88
CA SER A 68 -0.46 -0.23 -10.19
C SER A 68 -0.82 0.86 -11.19
N THR A 69 0.17 1.52 -11.77
CA THR A 69 -0.05 2.36 -12.97
C THR A 69 -0.05 1.42 -14.19
N GLY A 70 -1.13 0.64 -14.32
CA GLY A 70 -1.38 -0.21 -15.47
C GLY A 70 -2.50 0.39 -16.30
N SER A 71 -2.15 0.96 -17.46
CA SER A 71 -3.14 1.47 -18.41
C SER A 71 -3.98 0.29 -18.92
N SER A 72 -5.27 0.25 -18.57
CA SER A 72 -6.26 -0.64 -19.17
C SER A 72 -6.68 -0.07 -20.54
N ALA A 73 -5.74 0.05 -21.47
CA ALA A 73 -6.04 0.30 -22.88
C ALA A 73 -6.18 -1.06 -23.58
N PRO A 74 -7.15 -1.24 -24.51
CA PRO A 74 -7.29 -2.47 -25.28
C PRO A 74 -5.98 -2.78 -26.02
N ALA A 75 -5.54 -4.03 -25.94
CA ALA A 75 -4.33 -4.50 -26.58
C ALA A 75 -4.41 -4.36 -28.12
N THR A 76 -3.74 -3.34 -28.66
CA THR A 76 -3.20 -3.41 -30.02
C THR A 76 -1.97 -4.34 -29.97
N PRO A 77 -1.80 -5.29 -30.89
CA PRO A 77 -0.72 -6.27 -30.78
C PRO A 77 0.65 -5.60 -31.00
N THR A 78 1.60 -5.87 -30.08
CA THR A 78 3.08 -5.63 -30.11
C THR A 78 3.57 -4.46 -29.24
N PRO A 79 4.64 -4.58 -28.40
CA PRO A 79 5.47 -5.73 -27.97
C PRO A 79 5.17 -6.09 -26.47
N PRO A 80 5.95 -6.92 -25.72
CA PRO A 80 5.53 -7.43 -24.40
C PRO A 80 5.36 -6.28 -23.39
N PRO A 81 4.49 -6.43 -22.37
CA PRO A 81 4.23 -5.36 -21.41
C PRO A 81 5.55 -4.94 -20.75
N THR A 82 5.98 -3.71 -21.06
CA THR A 82 7.09 -3.08 -20.36
C THR A 82 6.69 -2.95 -18.89
N ASN A 83 7.58 -3.35 -17.99
CA ASN A 83 7.39 -3.44 -16.54
C ASN A 83 6.42 -2.36 -16.04
N GLN A 84 5.19 -2.73 -15.66
CA GLN A 84 4.21 -1.77 -15.17
C GLN A 84 4.74 -1.13 -13.88
N GLY A 85 4.85 0.20 -13.90
CA GLY A 85 5.20 0.97 -12.73
C GLY A 85 4.18 0.79 -11.61
N GLY A 86 4.60 1.01 -10.37
CA GLY A 86 3.72 0.92 -9.23
C GLY A 86 4.37 1.28 -7.91
N VAL A 87 3.52 1.55 -6.93
CA VAL A 87 3.89 1.78 -5.53
C VAL A 87 3.28 0.67 -4.70
N THR A 88 4.08 0.08 -3.82
CA THR A 88 3.66 -0.91 -2.83
C THR A 88 4.14 -0.45 -1.47
N ILE A 89 3.25 -0.44 -0.49
CA ILE A 89 3.52 -0.11 0.90
C ILE A 89 3.05 -1.32 1.71
N ASN A 90 3.92 -1.88 2.54
CA ASN A 90 3.58 -2.94 3.48
C ASN A 90 3.97 -2.47 4.88
N ALA A 91 3.00 -2.16 5.72
CA ALA A 91 3.17 -1.92 7.13
C ALA A 91 2.86 -3.20 7.90
N ARG A 92 3.72 -3.56 8.85
CA ARG A 92 3.57 -4.65 9.81
C ARG A 92 3.93 -4.11 11.18
N ASP A 93 3.47 -4.77 12.24
CA ASP A 93 3.69 -4.48 13.66
C ASP A 93 4.76 -3.42 13.99
N ASP A 94 6.02 -3.70 13.64
CA ASP A 94 7.17 -2.84 13.95
C ASP A 94 7.77 -2.13 12.73
N ALA A 95 7.38 -2.48 11.51
CA ALA A 95 8.09 -2.08 10.31
C ALA A 95 7.19 -1.61 9.16
N THR A 96 7.73 -0.76 8.31
CA THR A 96 7.08 -0.35 7.06
C THR A 96 8.06 -0.45 5.90
N GLU A 97 7.68 -1.20 4.88
CA GLU A 97 8.36 -1.30 3.59
C GLU A 97 7.61 -0.45 2.56
N VAL A 98 8.30 0.49 1.92
CA VAL A 98 7.82 1.22 0.75
C VAL A 98 8.68 0.86 -0.45
N ARG A 99 8.04 0.35 -1.50
CA ARG A 99 8.66 0.02 -2.78
C ARG A 99 8.00 0.82 -3.88
N THR A 100 8.77 1.65 -4.58
CA THR A 100 8.30 2.31 -5.80
C THR A 100 9.11 1.83 -6.99
N ARG A 101 8.42 1.60 -8.11
CA ARG A 101 9.02 1.18 -9.38
C ARG A 101 8.41 2.04 -10.47
N ALA A 102 9.21 2.75 -11.24
CA ALA A 102 8.73 3.35 -12.48
C ALA A 102 8.91 2.34 -13.61
N GLY A 103 7.87 2.19 -14.43
CA GLY A 103 7.93 1.42 -15.67
C GLY A 103 8.49 2.26 -16.81
N GLY A 104 9.17 1.61 -17.77
CA GLY A 104 9.69 2.27 -18.97
C GLY A 104 11.12 1.85 -19.28
N GLU A 105 11.71 2.54 -20.26
CA GLU A 105 13.11 2.36 -20.64
C GLU A 105 14.06 2.76 -19.50
N ALA A 106 13.78 3.84 -18.76
CA ALA A 106 14.58 4.21 -17.60
C ALA A 106 14.17 3.42 -16.33
N VAL A 107 15.16 2.87 -15.62
CA VAL A 107 14.96 2.22 -14.31
C VAL A 107 14.87 3.31 -13.24
N ARG A 108 13.78 3.31 -12.46
CA ARG A 108 13.71 3.99 -11.17
C ARG A 108 13.12 3.05 -10.13
N MET A 109 13.87 2.77 -9.08
CA MET A 109 13.47 1.91 -7.98
C MET A 109 13.79 2.59 -6.66
N THR A 110 12.80 2.68 -5.79
CA THR A 110 12.96 3.17 -4.42
C THR A 110 12.54 2.05 -3.48
N TYR A 111 13.38 1.71 -2.52
CA TYR A 111 13.04 0.82 -1.41
C TYR A 111 13.34 1.52 -0.10
N VAL A 112 12.38 1.58 0.81
CA VAL A 112 12.58 2.13 2.15
C VAL A 112 12.02 1.13 3.15
N LEU A 113 12.82 0.76 4.13
CA LEU A 113 12.41 -0.02 5.29
C LEU A 113 12.63 0.82 6.55
N THR A 114 11.56 1.05 7.30
CA THR A 114 11.60 1.66 8.64
C THR A 114 11.22 0.62 9.67
N ASN A 115 11.83 0.67 10.86
CA ASN A 115 11.47 -0.18 12.00
C ASN A 115 11.44 0.65 13.31
N ASN A 116 10.43 0.45 14.14
CA ASN A 116 10.26 1.07 15.46
C ASN A 116 11.17 0.44 16.54
N GLN A 117 11.71 -0.74 16.27
CA GLN A 117 12.74 -1.39 17.06
C GLN A 117 14.09 -1.15 16.38
N ALA A 118 15.05 -0.65 17.16
CA ALA A 118 16.39 -0.49 16.63
C ALA A 118 17.01 -1.89 16.43
N SER A 119 17.62 -2.12 15.27
CA SER A 119 18.46 -3.31 15.07
C SER A 119 19.56 -3.41 16.12
N ALA A 120 20.21 -4.57 16.26
CA ALA A 120 21.35 -4.75 17.17
C ALA A 120 22.47 -3.69 17.01
N ALA A 121 22.58 -3.08 15.83
CA ALA A 121 23.54 -2.01 15.53
C ALA A 121 22.97 -0.57 15.66
N GLY A 122 21.73 -0.42 16.13
CA GLY A 122 21.05 0.85 16.38
C GLY A 122 20.36 1.47 15.16
N TRP A 123 20.33 0.79 14.02
CA TRP A 123 19.66 1.28 12.80
C TRP A 123 18.15 1.09 12.89
N ARG A 124 17.39 2.14 12.55
CA ARG A 124 15.92 2.16 12.52
C ARG A 124 15.37 2.35 11.09
N MET A 125 16.25 2.66 10.14
CA MET A 125 15.90 2.87 8.75
C MET A 125 17.02 2.42 7.82
N VAL A 126 16.63 1.74 6.74
CA VAL A 126 17.48 1.46 5.59
C VAL A 126 16.71 1.80 4.32
N GLY A 127 17.32 2.55 3.42
CA GLY A 127 16.74 2.91 2.13
C GLY A 127 17.70 2.66 0.98
N TYR A 128 17.16 2.27 -0.17
CA TYR A 128 17.85 2.17 -1.45
C TYR A 128 17.14 3.04 -2.46
N GLU A 129 17.88 3.87 -3.17
CA GLU A 129 17.40 4.58 -4.36
C GLU A 129 18.27 4.16 -5.52
N ALA A 130 17.65 3.66 -6.60
CA ALA A 130 18.33 3.29 -7.82
C ALA A 130 17.71 4.01 -9.02
N ARG A 131 18.56 4.61 -9.87
CA ARG A 131 18.15 5.20 -11.14
C ARG A 131 19.15 4.82 -12.23
N GLY A 132 18.68 4.64 -13.45
CA GLY A 132 19.54 4.44 -14.61
C GLY A 132 18.76 4.58 -15.92
N PRO A 133 19.41 5.00 -17.02
CA PRO A 133 18.81 4.92 -18.36
C PRO A 133 18.73 3.46 -18.83
N ALA A 134 17.96 3.19 -19.88
CA ALA A 134 17.63 1.83 -20.36
C ALA A 134 18.83 0.90 -20.63
N GLY A 135 19.98 1.48 -20.97
CA GLY A 135 21.21 0.73 -21.26
C GLY A 135 22.48 1.36 -20.70
N GLY A 136 22.38 2.31 -19.75
CA GLY A 136 23.54 2.94 -19.13
C GLY A 136 23.72 2.53 -17.66
N PRO A 137 24.72 3.09 -16.95
CA PRO A 137 25.06 2.65 -15.61
C PRO A 137 23.90 2.89 -14.61
N LEU A 138 23.64 1.89 -13.77
CA LEU A 138 22.72 2.01 -12.64
C LEU A 138 23.45 2.70 -11.48
N VAL A 139 22.92 3.85 -11.05
CA VAL A 139 23.39 4.55 -9.86
C VAL A 139 22.51 4.13 -8.70
N VAL A 140 23.13 3.61 -7.63
CA VAL A 140 22.45 3.17 -6.41
C VAL A 140 22.98 3.91 -5.21
N ALA A 141 22.10 4.56 -4.44
CA ALA A 141 22.42 5.12 -3.13
C ALA A 141 21.84 4.21 -2.03
N THR A 142 22.67 3.89 -1.03
CA THR A 142 22.23 3.21 0.20
C THR A 142 22.23 4.22 1.35
N VAL A 143 21.09 4.35 2.01
CA VAL A 143 20.89 5.25 3.16
C VAL A 143 20.62 4.42 4.40
N ARG A 144 21.30 4.75 5.51
CA ARG A 144 21.05 4.14 6.82
C ARG A 144 20.96 5.23 7.87
N ALA A 145 19.93 5.18 8.70
CA ALA A 145 19.74 6.14 9.77
C ALA A 145 19.40 5.47 11.10
N LYS A 146 19.94 6.02 12.19
CA LYS A 146 19.63 5.63 13.57
C LYS A 146 18.41 6.37 14.13
N SER A 147 17.86 7.31 13.36
CA SER A 147 16.68 8.11 13.70
C SER A 147 15.49 7.75 12.82
N GLU A 148 14.30 8.10 13.28
CA GLU A 148 13.03 7.88 12.56
C GLU A 148 12.74 8.96 11.51
N ARG A 149 13.52 10.04 11.45
CA ARG A 149 13.29 11.14 10.50
C ARG A 149 13.78 10.76 9.10
N VAL A 150 12.86 10.24 8.29
CA VAL A 150 13.11 9.72 6.93
C VAL A 150 13.35 10.81 5.88
N ASP A 151 12.57 11.88 5.92
CA ASP A 151 12.43 12.79 4.78
C ASP A 151 13.70 13.50 4.31
N PRO A 152 14.52 14.15 5.17
CA PRO A 152 15.64 14.95 4.69
C PRO A 152 16.75 14.08 4.08
N VAL A 153 17.11 12.96 4.73
CA VAL A 153 18.22 12.10 4.28
C VAL A 153 17.88 11.41 2.97
N PHE A 154 16.63 10.96 2.84
CA PHE A 154 16.19 10.25 1.66
C PHE A 154 16.01 11.17 0.44
N ARG A 155 15.57 12.41 0.67
CA ARG A 155 15.52 13.46 -0.36
C ARG A 155 16.90 13.77 -0.92
N ASP A 156 17.91 13.87 -0.05
CA ASP A 156 19.28 14.18 -0.48
C ASP A 156 19.88 13.02 -1.28
N ALA A 157 19.63 11.78 -0.87
CA ALA A 157 20.02 10.59 -1.64
C ALA A 157 19.37 10.55 -3.03
N LYS A 158 18.07 10.88 -3.14
CA LYS A 158 17.39 11.01 -4.44
C LYS A 158 18.03 12.06 -5.33
N ARG A 159 18.40 13.21 -4.77
CA ARG A 159 19.08 14.29 -5.50
C ARG A 159 20.44 13.83 -6.02
N LEU A 160 21.22 13.12 -5.21
CA LEU A 160 22.51 12.56 -5.61
C LEU A 160 22.38 11.55 -6.74
N VAL A 161 21.43 10.62 -6.64
CA VAL A 161 21.19 9.63 -7.68
C VAL A 161 20.78 10.32 -8.98
N SER A 162 19.83 11.26 -8.93
CA SER A 162 19.38 12.02 -10.10
C SER A 162 20.49 12.84 -10.77
N LEU A 163 21.37 13.46 -9.98
CA LEU A 163 22.51 14.22 -10.51
C LEU A 163 23.44 13.35 -11.37
N ASN A 164 23.64 12.09 -10.99
CA ASN A 164 24.61 11.21 -11.65
C ASN A 164 24.06 10.50 -12.91
N VAL A 165 22.74 10.45 -13.10
CA VAL A 165 22.14 9.85 -14.30
C VAL A 165 21.67 10.87 -15.35
N GLY A 166 21.63 12.16 -15.00
CA GLY A 166 20.99 13.19 -15.83
C GLY A 166 19.47 13.20 -15.68
N ASP A 167 18.82 14.29 -16.09
CA ASP A 167 17.36 14.42 -16.05
C ASP A 167 16.66 13.57 -17.12
#